data_AF-A0A0B1TTE3-F1
#
_entry.id   AF-A0A0B1TTE3-F1
#
_cell.length_a   1.000
_cell.length_b   1.000
_cell.length_c   1.000
_cell.angle_alpha   90.00
_cell.angle_beta   90.00
_cell.angle_gamma   90.00
#
_symmetry.space_group_name_H-M   'P 1'
#
loop_
_entity.id
_entity.type
_entity.pdbx_description
1 polymer ?
#
loop_
_entity_poly.entity_id
_entity_poly.type
_entity_poly.pdbx_seq_one_letter_code
_entity_poly.pdbx_strand_id
1 'polypeptide(L)'
;MHITTWLDTLHADHSDGIDSDLKALGAKTYCFLTDRQVSHQIECLSGSLGTMRQNLRRAVIAYTLYTRQIDRIQDRVSKDFCREHCDRPPVGCCNAKHCDIFTPSDYFLYQPSPLAMQLAQAIGRLQKLEDGQGQAARAVYRGQYCPYLTDQGCTLRLFKSPRCTHYLCQTVGDDLQVRYGAKGEDFARIMVETSSRTLAGCADFTNPEVLTSAREMLTV
;
A
#
# COMPACT_ATOMS: atom_id res chain seq x y z
N MET A 1 2.88 4.69 -14.79
CA MET A 1 1.60 4.06 -15.20
C MET A 1 0.61 4.12 -14.03
N HIS A 2 -0.68 4.33 -14.30
CA HIS A 2 -1.71 4.42 -13.25
C HIS A 2 -2.15 3.03 -12.76
N ILE A 3 -2.53 2.93 -11.47
CA ILE A 3 -3.01 1.68 -10.84
C ILE A 3 -4.12 0.99 -11.66
N THR A 4 -5.04 1.77 -12.24
CA THR A 4 -6.12 1.24 -13.08
C THR A 4 -5.56 0.47 -14.29
N THR A 5 -4.59 1.05 -15.00
CA THR A 5 -3.96 0.39 -16.14
C THR A 5 -3.27 -0.92 -15.74
N TRP A 6 -2.69 -1.00 -14.54
CA TRP A 6 -2.13 -2.25 -14.03
C TRP A 6 -3.23 -3.30 -13.78
N LEU A 7 -4.32 -2.91 -13.12
CA LEU A 7 -5.46 -3.81 -12.88
C LEU A 7 -6.05 -4.35 -14.18
N ASP A 8 -6.12 -3.52 -15.23
CA ASP A 8 -6.61 -3.91 -16.56
C ASP A 8 -5.71 -4.96 -17.25
N THR A 9 -4.43 -5.06 -16.87
CA THR A 9 -3.51 -6.09 -17.39
C THR A 9 -3.64 -7.44 -16.69
N LEU A 10 -4.36 -7.50 -15.57
CA LEU A 10 -4.64 -8.76 -14.91
C LEU A 10 -5.65 -9.54 -15.74
N HIS A 11 -5.19 -10.59 -16.41
CA HIS A 11 -6.07 -11.51 -17.13
C HIS A 11 -7.10 -12.09 -16.15
N ALA A 12 -8.38 -11.87 -16.46
CA ALA A 12 -9.48 -12.50 -15.75
C ALA A 12 -9.62 -13.94 -16.24
N ASP A 13 -8.96 -14.87 -15.54
CA ASP A 13 -9.55 -16.20 -15.47
C ASP A 13 -10.84 -16.04 -14.69
N HIS A 14 -11.99 -16.12 -15.38
CA HIS A 14 -13.31 -15.98 -14.80
C HIS A 14 -13.56 -17.16 -13.83
N SER A 15 -13.05 -17.04 -12.62
CA SER A 15 -13.19 -18.03 -11.57
C SER A 15 -14.41 -17.76 -10.71
N ASP A 16 -15.01 -18.84 -10.20
CA ASP A 16 -16.06 -18.77 -9.19
C ASP A 16 -15.55 -18.03 -7.93
N GLY A 17 -16.14 -16.87 -7.63
CA GLY A 17 -15.82 -16.14 -6.40
C GLY A 17 -15.95 -14.61 -6.46
N ILE A 18 -15.98 -14.02 -7.65
CA ILE A 18 -16.07 -12.56 -7.84
C ILE A 18 -17.29 -11.98 -7.11
N ASP A 19 -18.49 -12.50 -7.37
CA ASP A 19 -19.73 -12.02 -6.74
C ASP A 19 -19.70 -12.13 -5.21
N SER A 20 -19.13 -13.22 -4.70
CA SER A 20 -18.99 -13.45 -3.26
C SER A 20 -18.04 -12.42 -2.64
N ASP A 21 -16.94 -12.10 -3.32
CA ASP A 21 -15.96 -11.13 -2.85
C ASP A 21 -16.48 -9.69 -2.96
N LEU A 22 -17.20 -9.36 -4.04
CA LEU A 22 -17.93 -8.08 -4.19
C LEU A 22 -18.91 -7.88 -3.05
N LYS A 23 -19.72 -8.90 -2.72
CA LYS A 23 -20.66 -8.82 -1.59
C LYS A 23 -19.94 -8.62 -0.25
N ALA A 24 -18.81 -9.31 -0.03
CA ALA A 24 -18.10 -9.28 1.24
C ALA A 24 -17.27 -7.99 1.46
N LEU A 25 -16.71 -7.43 0.38
CA LEU A 25 -15.78 -6.31 0.45
C LEU A 25 -16.43 -4.99 0.00
N GLY A 26 -17.28 -5.01 -1.01
CA GLY A 26 -17.94 -3.82 -1.56
C GLY A 26 -18.91 -3.13 -0.60
N ALA A 27 -19.42 -3.83 0.42
CA ALA A 27 -20.27 -3.24 1.45
C ALA A 27 -19.53 -2.33 2.45
N LYS A 28 -18.19 -2.32 2.41
CA LYS A 28 -17.38 -1.48 3.31
C LYS A 28 -17.24 -0.06 2.76
N THR A 29 -17.00 0.89 3.65
CA THR A 29 -16.74 2.29 3.27
C THR A 29 -15.27 2.48 2.90
N TYR A 30 -15.02 3.07 1.73
CA TYR A 30 -13.69 3.42 1.24
C TYR A 30 -13.62 4.92 0.96
N CYS A 31 -13.33 5.72 1.99
CA CYS A 31 -13.45 7.18 1.97
C CYS A 31 -12.65 7.90 0.87
N PHE A 32 -11.62 7.25 0.30
CA PHE A 32 -10.76 7.83 -0.72
C PHE A 32 -10.87 7.15 -2.09
N LEU A 33 -11.87 6.27 -2.27
CA LEU A 33 -12.15 5.58 -3.53
C LEU A 33 -13.63 5.71 -3.87
N THR A 34 -13.92 5.75 -5.16
CA THR A 34 -15.30 5.62 -5.65
C THR A 34 -15.73 4.16 -5.64
N ASP A 35 -17.02 3.89 -5.51
CA ASP A 35 -17.58 2.53 -5.59
C ASP A 35 -17.15 1.81 -6.87
N ARG A 36 -17.10 2.53 -8.00
CA ARG A 36 -16.61 1.98 -9.27
C ARG A 36 -15.14 1.52 -9.18
N GLN A 37 -14.27 2.29 -8.52
CA GLN A 37 -12.87 1.90 -8.34
C GLN A 37 -12.73 0.68 -7.41
N VAL A 38 -13.57 0.60 -6.39
CA VAL A 38 -13.60 -0.52 -5.44
C VAL A 38 -14.05 -1.79 -6.15
N SER A 39 -15.22 -1.78 -6.80
CA SER A 39 -15.76 -2.94 -7.51
C SER A 39 -14.81 -3.43 -8.60
N HIS A 40 -14.29 -2.53 -9.43
CA HIS A 40 -13.34 -2.89 -10.49
C HIS A 40 -12.06 -3.55 -9.94
N GLN A 41 -11.51 -3.05 -8.83
CA GLN A 41 -10.34 -3.68 -8.21
C GLN A 41 -10.66 -5.05 -7.62
N ILE A 42 -11.83 -5.20 -7.00
CA ILE A 42 -12.29 -6.50 -6.48
C ILE A 42 -12.42 -7.49 -7.64
N GLU A 43 -13.08 -7.12 -8.74
CA GLU A 43 -13.27 -7.98 -9.92
C GLU A 43 -11.94 -8.45 -10.51
N CYS A 44 -11.04 -7.52 -10.84
CA CYS A 44 -9.74 -7.84 -11.44
C CYS A 44 -8.90 -8.75 -10.54
N LEU A 45 -8.81 -8.43 -9.24
CA LEU A 45 -8.01 -9.23 -8.31
C LEU A 45 -8.67 -10.56 -7.95
N SER A 46 -9.99 -10.62 -7.82
CA SER A 46 -10.69 -11.88 -7.56
C SER A 46 -10.51 -12.87 -8.70
N GLY A 47 -10.61 -12.41 -9.96
CA GLY A 47 -10.34 -13.25 -11.13
C GLY A 47 -8.88 -13.71 -11.19
N SER A 48 -7.93 -12.77 -11.08
CA SER A 48 -6.50 -13.10 -11.14
C SER A 48 -6.02 -14.01 -10.00
N LEU A 49 -6.65 -13.91 -8.82
CA LEU A 49 -6.34 -14.72 -7.64
C LEU A 49 -7.30 -15.92 -7.49
N GLY A 50 -8.01 -16.33 -8.54
CA GLY A 50 -9.10 -17.30 -8.47
C GLY A 50 -8.75 -18.63 -7.78
N THR A 51 -7.52 -19.12 -7.97
CA THR A 51 -7.01 -20.37 -7.35
C THR A 51 -6.65 -20.22 -5.87
N MET A 52 -6.62 -19.00 -5.35
CA MET A 52 -6.31 -18.70 -3.95
C MET A 52 -7.53 -19.00 -3.06
N ARG A 53 -7.28 -19.56 -1.87
CA ARG A 53 -8.33 -19.79 -0.86
C ARG A 53 -9.06 -18.48 -0.54
N GLN A 54 -10.38 -18.54 -0.43
CA GLN A 54 -11.26 -17.38 -0.32
C GLN A 54 -10.86 -16.41 0.82
N ASN A 55 -10.52 -16.93 2.00
CA ASN A 55 -10.10 -16.10 3.14
C ASN A 55 -8.81 -15.32 2.86
N LEU A 56 -7.81 -15.97 2.27
CA LEU A 56 -6.55 -15.35 1.90
C LEU A 56 -6.74 -14.35 0.75
N ARG A 57 -7.51 -14.72 -0.28
CA ARG A 57 -7.84 -13.85 -1.41
C ARG A 57 -8.49 -12.56 -0.95
N ARG A 58 -9.51 -12.65 -0.10
CA ARG A 58 -10.17 -11.48 0.49
C ARG A 58 -9.22 -10.64 1.34
N ALA A 59 -8.31 -11.26 2.09
CA ALA A 59 -7.30 -10.53 2.86
C ALA A 59 -6.35 -9.73 1.95
N VAL A 60 -5.90 -10.31 0.83
CA VAL A 60 -5.08 -9.62 -0.18
C VAL A 60 -5.86 -8.45 -0.80
N ILE A 61 -7.10 -8.69 -1.24
CA ILE A 61 -7.91 -7.63 -1.87
C ILE A 61 -8.20 -6.50 -0.86
N ALA A 62 -8.60 -6.82 0.36
CA ALA A 62 -8.84 -5.83 1.41
C ALA A 62 -7.59 -4.99 1.70
N TYR A 63 -6.42 -5.64 1.80
CA TYR A 63 -5.15 -4.94 1.99
C TYR A 63 -4.83 -4.00 0.83
N THR A 64 -4.99 -4.45 -0.42
CA THR A 64 -4.70 -3.59 -1.59
C THR A 64 -5.69 -2.44 -1.78
N LEU A 65 -6.94 -2.60 -1.35
CA LEU A 65 -7.90 -1.49 -1.30
C LEU A 65 -7.47 -0.46 -0.26
N TYR A 66 -6.94 -0.92 0.88
CA TYR A 66 -6.34 -0.04 1.88
C TYR A 66 -5.10 0.69 1.33
N THR A 67 -4.13 -0.03 0.75
CA THR A 67 -2.91 0.61 0.21
C THR A 67 -3.22 1.61 -0.90
N ARG A 68 -4.23 1.36 -1.74
CA ARG A 68 -4.68 2.31 -2.77
C ARG A 68 -5.25 3.61 -2.18
N GLN A 69 -5.96 3.52 -1.05
CA GLN A 69 -6.41 4.72 -0.32
C GLN A 69 -5.21 5.50 0.22
N ILE A 70 -4.21 4.82 0.79
CA ILE A 70 -2.99 5.47 1.28
C ILE A 70 -2.20 6.10 0.13
N ASP A 71 -2.09 5.45 -1.03
CA ASP A 71 -1.45 6.03 -2.22
C ASP A 71 -2.18 7.31 -2.64
N ARG A 72 -3.53 7.34 -2.68
CA ARG A 72 -4.31 8.55 -2.95
C ARG A 72 -4.05 9.69 -1.95
N ILE A 73 -3.92 9.36 -0.66
CA ILE A 73 -3.59 10.35 0.37
C ILE A 73 -2.17 10.89 0.13
N GLN A 74 -1.18 10.01 -0.01
CA GLN A 74 0.22 10.37 -0.26
C GLN A 74 0.40 11.17 -1.56
N ASP A 75 -0.39 10.89 -2.59
CA ASP A 75 -0.39 11.67 -3.84
C ASP A 75 -0.73 13.13 -3.59
N ARG A 76 -1.68 13.41 -2.69
CA ARG A 76 -2.10 14.76 -2.34
C ARG A 76 -1.18 15.43 -1.33
N VAL A 77 -0.58 14.66 -0.42
CA VAL A 77 0.08 15.22 0.77
C VAL A 77 1.60 15.15 0.74
N SER A 78 2.23 14.26 -0.03
CA SER A 78 3.69 14.15 -0.02
C SER A 78 4.32 14.31 -1.40
N LYS A 79 3.67 13.89 -2.50
CA LYS A 79 4.33 13.86 -3.81
C LYS A 79 4.74 15.24 -4.34
N ASP A 80 3.90 16.26 -4.19
CA ASP A 80 4.22 17.61 -4.69
C ASP A 80 5.32 18.27 -3.86
N PHE A 81 5.22 18.18 -2.52
CA PHE A 81 6.30 18.61 -1.63
C PHE A 81 7.62 17.90 -1.95
N CYS A 82 7.61 16.58 -2.08
CA CYS A 82 8.82 15.81 -2.39
C CYS A 82 9.45 16.16 -3.75
N ARG A 83 8.64 16.62 -4.72
CA ARG A 83 9.10 16.99 -6.06
C ARG A 83 9.70 18.40 -6.10
N GLU A 84 9.10 19.31 -5.35
CA GLU A 84 9.35 20.76 -5.48
C GLU A 84 10.22 21.32 -4.35
N HIS A 85 10.17 20.72 -3.16
CA HIS A 85 10.69 21.32 -1.92
C HIS A 85 11.59 20.37 -1.12
N CYS A 86 11.86 19.16 -1.59
CA CYS A 86 12.74 18.21 -0.92
C CYS A 86 14.15 18.26 -1.50
N ASP A 87 15.14 18.51 -0.65
CA ASP A 87 16.57 18.54 -1.02
C ASP A 87 17.13 17.14 -1.39
N ARG A 88 16.38 16.07 -1.07
CA ARG A 88 16.70 14.74 -1.59
C ARG A 88 16.17 14.64 -3.02
N PRO A 89 16.98 14.14 -3.99
CA PRO A 89 16.52 13.92 -5.35
C PRO A 89 15.19 13.13 -5.38
N PRO A 90 14.37 13.18 -6.45
CA PRO A 90 12.94 12.80 -6.46
C PRO A 90 12.67 11.28 -6.30
N VAL A 91 13.65 10.55 -5.82
CA VAL A 91 13.52 9.23 -5.23
C VAL A 91 12.88 9.40 -3.86
N GLY A 92 11.55 9.24 -3.79
CA GLY A 92 10.77 9.31 -2.55
C GLY A 92 11.46 8.56 -1.40
N CYS A 93 11.13 8.91 -0.16
CA CYS A 93 11.83 8.48 1.04
C CYS A 93 11.75 6.94 1.30
N CYS A 94 12.30 6.10 0.42
CA CYS A 94 12.36 4.67 0.58
C CYS A 94 13.55 4.31 1.46
N ASN A 95 13.28 3.61 2.56
CA ASN A 95 14.32 2.94 3.35
C ASN A 95 14.56 1.53 2.78
N ALA A 96 15.83 1.10 2.77
CA ALA A 96 16.25 -0.20 2.27
C ALA A 96 15.57 -1.41 2.92
N LYS A 97 15.03 -1.24 4.13
CA LYS A 97 14.43 -2.33 4.91
C LYS A 97 12.90 -2.35 4.89
N HIS A 98 12.26 -1.37 4.24
CA HIS A 98 10.80 -1.28 4.29
C HIS A 98 10.12 -2.11 3.20
N CYS A 99 10.83 -2.63 2.19
CA CYS A 99 10.20 -3.47 1.17
C CYS A 99 9.80 -4.85 1.70
N ASP A 100 10.50 -5.35 2.71
CA ASP A 100 10.18 -6.59 3.38
C ASP A 100 8.92 -6.43 4.24
N ILE A 101 8.08 -7.47 4.23
CA ILE A 101 6.81 -7.45 4.98
C ILE A 101 7.07 -7.77 6.45
N PHE A 102 7.78 -8.87 6.70
CA PHE A 102 8.22 -9.24 8.04
C PHE A 102 9.72 -9.02 8.18
N THR A 103 10.10 -8.46 9.32
CA THR A 103 11.48 -8.45 9.79
C THR A 103 11.80 -9.74 10.54
N PRO A 104 13.08 -10.09 10.72
CA PRO A 104 13.46 -11.21 11.59
C PRO A 104 12.81 -11.13 12.98
N SER A 105 12.72 -9.94 13.57
CA SER A 105 12.09 -9.71 14.88
C SER A 105 10.61 -10.11 14.91
N ASP A 106 9.86 -9.87 13.83
CA ASP A 106 8.45 -10.27 13.74
C ASP A 106 8.31 -11.80 13.87
N TYR A 107 9.21 -12.57 13.24
CA TYR A 107 9.21 -14.04 13.33
C TYR A 107 9.63 -14.55 14.70
N PHE A 108 10.74 -14.03 15.26
CA PHE A 108 11.34 -14.59 16.47
C PHE A 108 10.58 -14.24 17.75
N LEU A 109 9.95 -13.06 17.80
CA LEU A 109 9.36 -12.56 19.05
C LEU A 109 7.85 -12.76 19.13
N TYR A 110 7.14 -12.81 17.99
CA TYR A 110 5.68 -12.65 18.00
C TYR A 110 4.91 -13.74 17.27
N GLN A 111 5.60 -14.68 16.61
CA GLN A 111 5.01 -15.86 15.97
C GLN A 111 3.76 -15.53 15.13
N PRO A 112 3.91 -14.86 13.97
CA PRO A 112 2.78 -14.39 13.18
C PRO A 112 1.80 -15.51 12.85
N SER A 113 0.51 -15.19 12.88
CA SER A 113 -0.54 -16.16 12.57
C SER A 113 -0.36 -16.78 11.17
N PRO A 114 -0.79 -18.04 10.96
CA PRO A 114 -0.64 -18.70 9.66
C PRO A 114 -1.24 -17.89 8.49
N LEU A 115 -2.37 -17.22 8.72
CA LEU A 115 -2.99 -16.37 7.70
C LEU A 115 -2.16 -15.10 7.41
N ALA A 116 -1.54 -14.49 8.41
CA ALA A 116 -0.65 -13.35 8.21
C ALA A 116 0.61 -13.73 7.43
N MET A 117 1.17 -14.91 7.71
CA MET A 117 2.29 -15.48 6.93
C MET A 117 1.90 -15.72 5.47
N GLN A 118 0.73 -16.32 5.24
CA GLN A 118 0.20 -16.54 3.89
C GLN A 118 -0.08 -15.23 3.15
N LEU A 119 -0.63 -14.23 3.85
CA LEU A 119 -0.85 -12.89 3.30
C LEU A 119 0.47 -12.27 2.88
N ALA A 120 1.49 -12.27 3.75
CA ALA A 120 2.81 -11.75 3.42
C ALA A 120 3.41 -12.46 2.20
N GLN A 121 3.33 -13.79 2.13
CA GLN A 121 3.82 -14.54 0.97
C GLN A 121 3.06 -14.19 -0.32
N ALA A 122 1.74 -13.97 -0.23
CA ALA A 122 0.94 -13.54 -1.37
C ALA A 122 1.36 -12.14 -1.84
N ILE A 123 1.46 -11.17 -0.93
CA ILE A 123 1.89 -9.80 -1.24
C ILE A 123 3.31 -9.80 -1.82
N GLY A 124 4.26 -10.55 -1.24
CA GLY A 124 5.63 -10.62 -1.76
C GLY A 124 5.73 -11.20 -3.18
N ARG A 125 4.83 -12.11 -3.57
CA ARG A 125 4.73 -12.58 -4.97
C ARG A 125 4.15 -11.50 -5.88
N LEU A 126 3.10 -10.82 -5.43
CA LEU A 126 2.45 -9.75 -6.19
C LEU A 126 3.34 -8.52 -6.35
N GLN A 127 4.20 -8.23 -5.38
CA GLN A 127 5.26 -7.21 -5.51
C GLN A 127 6.16 -7.46 -6.71
N LYS A 128 6.61 -8.70 -6.91
CA LYS A 128 7.46 -9.07 -8.05
C LYS A 128 6.72 -8.93 -9.38
N LEU A 129 5.42 -9.26 -9.42
CA LEU A 129 4.59 -9.10 -10.60
C LEU A 129 4.37 -7.62 -10.94
N GLU A 130 4.12 -6.77 -9.93
CA GLU A 130 4.00 -5.33 -10.11
C GLU A 130 5.33 -4.70 -10.55
N ASP A 131 6.45 -5.12 -9.95
CA ASP A 131 7.79 -4.68 -10.34
C ASP A 131 8.19 -5.10 -11.76
N GLY A 132 7.80 -6.31 -12.20
CA GLY A 132 8.07 -6.81 -13.54
C GLY A 132 7.58 -5.87 -14.65
N GLN A 133 6.57 -5.06 -14.39
CA GLN A 133 6.12 -4.03 -15.32
C GLN A 133 7.05 -2.81 -15.36
N GLY A 134 7.60 -2.40 -14.22
CA GLY A 134 8.66 -1.39 -14.16
C GLY A 134 9.88 -1.83 -14.99
N GLN A 135 10.24 -3.11 -14.89
CA GLN A 135 11.31 -3.71 -15.70
C GLN A 135 10.97 -3.71 -17.19
N ALA A 136 9.75 -4.11 -17.57
CA ALA A 136 9.28 -4.09 -18.96
C ALA A 136 9.29 -2.67 -19.56
N ALA A 137 9.01 -1.65 -18.74
CA ALA A 137 9.09 -0.25 -19.11
C ALA A 137 10.54 0.32 -19.12
N ARG A 138 11.56 -0.52 -18.91
CA ARG A 138 12.99 -0.16 -18.86
C ARG A 138 13.32 0.91 -17.82
N ALA A 139 12.64 0.89 -16.67
CA ALA A 139 12.94 1.82 -15.58
C ALA A 139 14.38 1.62 -15.06
N VAL A 140 15.04 2.72 -14.66
CA VAL A 140 16.44 2.68 -14.22
C VAL A 140 16.48 2.49 -12.70
N TYR A 141 16.83 1.29 -12.25
CA TYR A 141 16.86 0.93 -10.84
C TYR A 141 18.04 1.60 -10.11
N ARG A 142 17.74 2.18 -8.94
CA ARG A 142 18.72 2.94 -8.14
C ARG A 142 19.47 2.10 -7.13
N GLY A 143 19.08 0.83 -6.91
CA GLY A 143 19.84 -0.28 -6.30
C GLY A 143 20.37 -0.14 -4.86
N GLN A 144 20.67 1.08 -4.41
CA GLN A 144 21.36 1.38 -3.15
C GLN A 144 20.40 1.49 -1.96
N TYR A 145 19.11 1.71 -2.22
CA TYR A 145 18.09 1.89 -1.19
C TYR A 145 17.13 0.70 -1.22
N CYS A 146 16.13 0.70 -2.10
CA CYS A 146 15.12 -0.35 -2.20
C CYS A 146 15.23 -1.05 -3.57
N PRO A 147 15.03 -2.38 -3.66
CA PRO A 147 15.05 -3.10 -4.94
C PRO A 147 13.95 -2.65 -5.91
N TYR A 148 12.90 -1.99 -5.41
CA TYR A 148 11.78 -1.48 -6.20
C TYR A 148 11.89 0.02 -6.54
N LEU A 149 13.01 0.66 -6.18
CA LEU A 149 13.22 2.09 -6.41
C LEU A 149 13.91 2.34 -7.74
N THR A 150 13.29 3.17 -8.57
CA THR A 150 13.80 3.60 -9.87
C THR A 150 14.04 5.12 -9.89
N ASP A 151 14.64 5.61 -10.97
CA ASP A 151 14.76 7.02 -11.29
C ASP A 151 13.40 7.74 -11.42
N GLN A 152 12.32 7.00 -11.66
CA GLN A 152 10.94 7.50 -11.73
C GLN A 152 10.13 7.26 -10.44
N GLY A 153 10.80 6.82 -9.36
CA GLY A 153 10.19 6.49 -8.08
C GLY A 153 9.96 5.00 -7.87
N CYS A 154 9.11 4.64 -6.90
CA CYS A 154 8.82 3.25 -6.57
C CYS A 154 7.97 2.57 -7.66
N THR A 155 8.34 1.36 -8.07
CA THR A 155 7.58 0.53 -9.01
C THR A 155 6.32 -0.05 -8.36
N LEU A 156 6.33 -0.26 -7.03
CA LEU A 156 5.18 -0.74 -6.28
C LEU A 156 4.16 0.36 -6.02
N ARG A 157 2.89 0.07 -6.30
CA ARG A 157 1.73 0.92 -6.02
C ARG A 157 0.78 0.23 -5.07
N LEU A 158 0.26 -0.94 -5.46
CA LEU A 158 -0.74 -1.69 -4.70
C LEU A 158 -0.12 -2.62 -3.67
N PHE A 159 0.99 -3.28 -3.99
CA PHE A 159 1.54 -4.37 -3.15
C PHE A 159 2.71 -3.92 -2.29
N LYS A 160 2.77 -2.63 -1.93
CA LYS A 160 3.74 -2.16 -0.93
C LYS A 160 3.61 -2.98 0.36
N SER A 161 4.69 -3.17 1.09
CA SER A 161 4.61 -3.76 2.43
C SER A 161 3.84 -2.81 3.39
N PRO A 162 3.37 -3.28 4.55
CA PRO A 162 2.77 -2.40 5.55
C PRO A 162 3.73 -1.29 5.99
N ARG A 163 5.01 -1.61 6.21
CA ARG A 163 6.02 -0.62 6.62
C ARG A 163 6.24 0.45 5.55
N CYS A 164 6.30 0.05 4.28
CA CYS A 164 6.47 0.97 3.16
C CYS A 164 5.22 1.84 2.94
N THR A 165 4.04 1.25 3.07
CA THR A 165 2.75 1.96 2.91
C THR A 165 2.61 3.10 3.92
N HIS A 166 2.97 2.87 5.18
CA HIS A 166 2.80 3.85 6.26
C HIS A 166 4.01 4.77 6.47
N TYR A 167 5.09 4.58 5.72
CA TYR A 167 6.29 5.35 5.96
C TYR A 167 6.14 6.82 5.53
N LEU A 168 6.53 7.73 6.43
CA LEU A 168 6.77 9.15 6.16
C LEU A 168 8.15 9.51 6.73
N CYS A 169 8.96 10.23 5.95
CA CYS A 169 10.23 10.78 6.45
C CYS A 169 9.96 12.05 7.27
N GLN A 170 10.87 12.37 8.19
CA GLN A 170 10.73 13.50 9.11
C GLN A 170 10.38 14.80 8.39
N THR A 171 11.07 15.13 7.30
CA THR A 171 10.82 16.34 6.51
C THR A 171 9.39 16.45 5.99
N VAL A 172 8.77 15.33 5.57
CA VAL A 172 7.36 15.33 5.16
C VAL A 172 6.47 15.49 6.38
N GLY A 173 6.82 14.89 7.53
CA GLY A 173 6.11 15.11 8.80
C GLY A 173 6.08 16.59 9.20
N ASP A 174 7.23 17.25 9.16
CA ASP A 174 7.39 18.67 9.49
C ASP A 174 6.56 19.56 8.53
N ASP A 175 6.62 19.27 7.22
CA ASP A 175 5.81 19.99 6.22
C ASP A 175 4.29 19.81 6.44
N LEU A 176 3.85 18.59 6.79
CA LEU A 176 2.44 18.35 7.10
C LEU A 176 1.98 19.16 8.31
N GLN A 177 2.81 19.27 9.34
CA GLN A 177 2.54 20.13 10.49
C GLN A 177 2.44 21.60 10.08
N VAL A 178 3.32 22.09 9.20
CA VAL A 178 3.26 23.48 8.72
C VAL A 178 1.99 23.75 7.90
N ARG A 179 1.62 22.84 6.98
CA ARG A 179 0.48 23.05 6.08
C ARG A 179 -0.89 22.80 6.71
N TYR A 180 -0.99 21.83 7.62
CA TYR A 180 -2.27 21.38 8.18
C TYR A 180 -2.37 21.53 9.71
N GLY A 181 -1.36 22.13 10.36
CA GLY A 181 -1.33 22.32 11.81
C GLY A 181 -1.36 21.01 12.58
N ALA A 182 -2.08 21.02 13.72
CA ALA A 182 -2.22 19.86 14.59
C ALA A 182 -2.76 18.60 13.88
N LYS A 183 -3.62 18.76 12.87
CA LYS A 183 -4.15 17.64 12.08
C LYS A 183 -3.07 16.96 11.22
N GLY A 184 -2.14 17.74 10.69
CA GLY A 184 -1.00 17.22 9.95
C GLY A 184 -0.03 16.47 10.85
N GLU A 185 0.21 17.01 12.04
CA GLU A 185 1.03 16.38 13.08
C GLU A 185 0.42 15.03 13.53
N ASP A 186 -0.88 14.98 13.80
CA ASP A 186 -1.57 13.75 14.20
C ASP A 186 -1.53 12.68 13.10
N PHE A 187 -1.79 13.06 11.85
CA PHE A 187 -1.68 12.13 10.73
C PHE A 187 -0.24 11.58 10.59
N ALA A 188 0.77 12.45 10.66
CA ALA A 188 2.17 12.06 10.57
C ALA A 188 2.57 11.10 11.71
N ARG A 189 2.15 11.39 12.95
CA ARG A 189 2.37 10.54 14.11
C ARG A 189 1.76 9.15 13.93
N ILE A 190 0.48 9.06 13.54
CA ILE A 190 -0.21 7.78 13.35
C ILE A 190 0.47 6.96 12.23
N MET A 191 0.90 7.59 11.15
CA MET A 191 1.66 6.95 10.07
C MET A 191 2.99 6.36 10.58
N VAL A 192 3.78 7.15 11.33
CA VAL A 192 5.05 6.71 11.91
C VAL A 192 4.85 5.55 12.88
N GLU A 193 3.89 5.67 13.80
CA GLU A 193 3.52 4.60 14.73
C GLU A 193 3.17 3.34 13.93
N THR A 194 2.29 3.44 12.94
CA THR A 194 1.84 2.30 12.13
C THR A 194 2.98 1.64 11.36
N SER A 195 3.90 2.43 10.79
CA SER A 195 5.08 1.91 10.08
C SER A 195 6.05 1.13 10.97
N SER A 196 6.00 1.38 12.28
CA SER A 196 6.89 0.79 13.30
C SER A 196 6.21 -0.32 14.11
N ARG A 197 4.91 -0.58 13.88
CA ARG A 197 4.16 -1.62 14.59
C ARG A 197 4.67 -3.00 14.22
N THR A 198 4.64 -3.88 15.22
CA THR A 198 4.82 -5.32 15.05
C THR A 198 3.65 -5.90 14.24
N LEU A 199 3.94 -6.89 13.39
CA LEU A 199 2.92 -7.60 12.63
C LEU A 199 2.73 -9.03 13.18
N ALA A 200 1.60 -9.30 13.83
CA ALA A 200 1.25 -10.62 14.37
C ALA A 200 0.06 -11.25 13.62
N GLY A 201 -0.90 -10.44 13.19
CA GLY A 201 -2.10 -10.85 12.47
C GLY A 201 -2.35 -10.04 11.20
N CYS A 202 -3.32 -10.48 10.39
CA CYS A 202 -3.72 -9.72 9.19
C CYS A 202 -4.26 -8.33 9.52
N ALA A 203 -4.84 -8.13 10.71
CA ALA A 203 -5.34 -6.83 11.14
C ALA A 203 -4.22 -5.78 11.20
N ASP A 204 -2.99 -6.20 11.54
CA ASP A 204 -1.85 -5.30 11.73
C ASP A 204 -1.28 -4.76 10.40
N PHE A 205 -1.70 -5.32 9.27
CA PHE A 205 -1.30 -4.84 7.94
C PHE A 205 -1.93 -3.49 7.59
N THR A 206 -3.02 -3.13 8.27
CA THR A 206 -3.79 -1.90 8.02
C THR A 206 -4.03 -1.15 9.32
N ASN A 207 -4.25 0.16 9.26
CA ASN A 207 -4.71 0.91 10.40
C ASN A 207 -5.86 1.86 10.00
N PRO A 208 -7.12 1.60 10.40
CA PRO A 208 -8.24 2.49 10.11
C PRO A 208 -8.06 3.92 10.61
N GLU A 209 -7.33 4.12 11.71
CA GLU A 209 -7.06 5.46 12.26
C GLU A 209 -6.30 6.35 11.27
N VAL A 210 -5.44 5.78 10.43
CA VAL A 210 -4.72 6.51 9.37
C VAL A 210 -5.70 7.12 8.38
N LEU A 211 -6.74 6.37 7.99
CA LEU A 211 -7.74 6.86 7.05
C LEU A 211 -8.64 7.92 7.69
N THR A 212 -8.98 7.74 8.96
CA THR A 212 -9.77 8.71 9.72
C THR A 212 -9.02 10.04 9.87
N SER A 213 -7.77 10.01 10.33
CA SER A 213 -6.96 11.23 10.50
C SER A 213 -6.65 11.92 9.16
N ALA A 214 -6.38 11.14 8.11
CA ALA A 214 -6.21 11.70 6.77
C ALA A 214 -7.46 12.45 6.29
N ARG A 215 -8.66 11.91 6.57
CA ARG A 215 -9.91 12.56 6.18
C ARG A 215 -10.08 13.87 6.92
N GLU A 216 -9.88 13.88 8.23
CA GLU A 216 -9.98 15.08 9.08
C GLU A 216 -8.99 16.17 8.66
N MET A 217 -7.78 15.78 8.27
CA MET A 217 -6.73 16.65 7.73
C MET A 217 -7.12 17.25 6.37
N LEU A 218 -7.69 16.45 5.46
CA LEU A 218 -7.92 16.83 4.06
C LEU A 218 -9.27 17.51 3.77
N THR A 219 -10.17 17.56 4.76
CA THR A 219 -11.47 18.25 4.69
C THR A 219 -11.42 19.69 5.21
N VAL A 220 -10.22 20.25 5.43
CA VAL A 220 -10.01 21.67 5.74
C VAL A 220 -9.94 22.48 4.46
#